data_AF-A0A833EA73-F1
#
_entry.id   AF-A0A833EA73-F1
#
_cell.length_a   1.000
_cell.length_b   1.000
_cell.length_c   1.000
_cell.angle_alpha   90.00
_cell.angle_beta   90.00
_cell.angle_gamma   90.00
#
_symmetry.space_group_name_H-M   'P 1'
#
loop_
_entity.id
_entity.type
_entity.pdbx_description
1 polymer ?
#
loop_
_entity_poly.entity_id
_entity_poly.type
_entity_poly.pdbx_seq_one_letter_code
_entity_poly.pdbx_strand_id
1 'polypeptide(L)'
;MLEFACRFCGVFNRFERLFCISCRRRLVPLTVYDLSVDDFAYPGDVDNMHALEGSRIFTGLARRFISGKRDEMLRRWLGDRARLVEQSSKLYEIVKRCGWILGVERLPEVYVAGLPEPNAFTFGDDDNAVLVIDYRMLELLTEDEVTALVAHELTHVKSRHLIYHTLAELMLRGVDIVAPILGVGVVTASLRMLLLAWHRDSEVTADRGALLVVQKPDVLKGLLAKLTGAADGGKVEELFKTHPNFRSRVEKINEFYKSPEYIRAVNKIRRREELNQALAPLCRFCKEPKPVEAFFCPSCGRSQL
;
A
#
# COMPACT_ATOMS: atom_id res chain seq x y z
N MET A 1 10.96 23.46 20.64
CA MET A 1 10.17 22.44 19.89
C MET A 1 10.48 21.12 20.55
N LEU A 2 9.47 20.37 21.01
CA LEU A 2 9.72 19.12 21.73
C LEU A 2 10.23 18.06 20.75
N GLU A 3 11.17 17.21 21.19
CA GLU A 3 11.73 16.10 20.40
C GLU A 3 11.75 14.83 21.25
N PHE A 4 11.70 13.67 20.59
CA PHE A 4 11.77 12.36 21.23
C PHE A 4 12.54 11.36 20.38
N ALA A 5 13.23 10.41 21.03
CA ALA A 5 13.97 9.38 20.33
C ALA A 5 13.04 8.31 19.75
N CYS A 6 13.26 7.93 18.49
CA CYS A 6 12.56 6.81 17.87
C CYS A 6 12.89 5.50 18.59
N ARG A 7 11.87 4.79 19.09
CA ARG A 7 12.04 3.49 19.78
C ARG A 7 12.69 2.38 18.96
N PHE A 8 12.80 2.55 17.64
CA PHE A 8 13.35 1.53 16.73
C PHE A 8 14.79 1.82 16.30
N CYS A 9 15.17 3.09 16.11
CA CYS A 9 16.51 3.45 15.60
C CYS A 9 17.23 4.53 16.42
N GLY A 10 16.63 5.04 17.49
CA GLY A 10 17.22 6.04 18.37
C GLY A 10 17.25 7.48 17.82
N VAL A 11 17.03 7.68 16.51
CA VAL A 11 17.03 9.02 15.91
C VAL A 11 15.94 9.91 16.52
N PHE A 12 16.30 11.15 16.87
CA PHE A 12 15.38 12.14 17.41
C PHE A 12 14.40 12.64 16.33
N ASN A 13 13.13 12.73 16.71
CA ASN A 13 12.03 13.19 15.88
C ASN A 13 11.24 14.26 16.60
N ARG A 14 10.67 15.19 15.83
CA ARG A 14 9.73 16.18 16.35
C ARG A 14 8.38 15.53 16.66
N PHE A 15 7.68 16.03 17.68
CA PHE A 15 6.41 15.45 18.15
C PHE A 15 5.29 15.41 17.09
N GLU A 16 5.33 16.26 16.08
CA GLU A 16 4.32 16.31 15.01
C GLU A 16 4.51 15.20 13.96
N ARG A 17 5.64 14.48 13.98
CA ARG A 17 5.92 13.43 12.99
C ARG A 17 5.16 12.15 13.33
N LEU A 18 4.42 11.64 12.34
CA LEU A 18 3.76 10.34 12.40
C LEU A 18 4.71 9.17 12.12
N PHE A 19 5.79 9.42 11.36
CA PHE A 19 6.78 8.43 10.95
C PHE A 19 8.20 8.94 11.18
N CYS A 20 9.11 8.03 11.53
CA CYS A 20 10.51 8.34 11.79
C CYS A 20 11.21 8.89 10.55
N ILE A 21 11.96 9.98 10.73
CA ILE A 21 12.77 10.61 9.66
C ILE A 21 13.85 9.67 9.10
N SER A 22 14.34 8.72 9.89
CA SER A 22 15.39 7.79 9.47
C SER A 22 14.83 6.44 9.08
N CYS A 23 14.28 5.67 10.03
CA CYS A 23 13.86 4.30 9.76
C CYS A 23 12.47 4.17 9.13
N ARG A 24 11.72 5.27 8.94
CA ARG A 24 10.36 5.32 8.36
C ARG A 24 9.28 4.54 9.11
N ARG A 25 9.61 3.97 10.26
CA ARG A 25 8.62 3.30 11.13
C ARG A 25 7.69 4.33 11.77
N ARG A 26 6.43 3.94 11.92
CA ARG A 26 5.38 4.69 12.57
C ARG A 26 5.79 4.99 14.01
N LEU A 27 5.66 6.25 14.42
CA LEU A 27 6.02 6.74 15.75
C LEU A 27 4.83 6.69 16.71
N VAL A 28 3.62 6.84 16.18
CA VAL A 28 2.36 6.78 16.95
C VAL A 28 1.84 5.34 16.99
N PRO A 29 1.54 4.77 18.17
CA PRO A 29 0.97 3.42 18.26
C PRO A 29 -0.34 3.28 17.49
N LEU A 30 -0.56 2.08 16.94
CA LEU A 30 -1.86 1.70 16.39
C LEU A 30 -2.91 1.61 17.51
N THR A 31 -4.13 2.00 17.21
CA THR A 31 -5.30 1.88 18.09
C THR A 31 -6.37 1.03 17.42
N VAL A 32 -7.44 0.74 18.17
CA VAL A 32 -8.63 0.07 17.65
C VAL A 32 -9.32 0.84 16.51
N TYR A 33 -8.93 2.11 16.27
CA TYR A 33 -9.46 2.93 15.19
C TYR A 33 -8.56 2.98 13.94
N ASP A 34 -7.35 2.41 13.98
CA ASP A 34 -6.53 2.28 12.77
C ASP A 34 -7.03 1.11 11.92
N LEU A 35 -6.98 1.24 10.59
CA LEU A 35 -7.39 0.17 9.68
C LEU A 35 -6.51 -1.09 9.86
N SER A 36 -7.17 -2.24 10.00
CA SER A 36 -6.58 -3.56 9.82
C SER A 36 -6.87 -4.08 8.41
N VAL A 37 -6.14 -5.11 7.99
CA VAL A 37 -6.38 -5.75 6.68
C VAL A 37 -7.82 -6.27 6.58
N ASP A 38 -8.37 -6.80 7.67
CA ASP A 38 -9.76 -7.30 7.73
C ASP A 38 -10.83 -6.25 7.40
N ASP A 39 -10.52 -4.95 7.55
CA ASP A 39 -11.47 -3.88 7.25
C ASP A 39 -11.72 -3.72 5.74
N PHE A 40 -10.81 -4.21 4.88
CA PHE A 40 -10.87 -3.99 3.44
C PHE A 40 -10.46 -5.19 2.57
N ALA A 41 -9.92 -6.25 3.15
CA ALA A 41 -9.49 -7.43 2.40
C ALA A 41 -10.64 -8.00 1.57
N TYR A 42 -10.33 -8.39 0.32
CA TYR A 42 -11.27 -9.13 -0.49
C TYR A 42 -11.30 -10.60 -0.03
N PRO A 43 -12.46 -11.22 0.20
CA PRO A 43 -12.52 -12.59 0.69
C PRO A 43 -11.73 -13.58 -0.17
N GLY A 44 -11.78 -13.45 -1.50
CA GLY A 44 -10.99 -14.29 -2.41
C GLY A 44 -9.48 -14.15 -2.24
N ASP A 45 -9.00 -12.97 -1.84
CA ASP A 45 -7.58 -12.76 -1.53
C ASP A 45 -7.19 -13.53 -0.28
N VAL A 46 -7.96 -13.39 0.80
CA VAL A 46 -7.73 -14.08 2.08
C VAL A 46 -7.78 -15.60 1.89
N ASP A 47 -8.81 -16.11 1.22
CA ASP A 47 -8.99 -17.55 1.01
C ASP A 47 -7.87 -18.15 0.15
N ASN A 48 -7.50 -17.47 -0.95
CA ASN A 48 -6.42 -17.92 -1.81
C ASN A 48 -5.05 -17.80 -1.14
N MET A 49 -4.84 -16.77 -0.31
CA MET A 49 -3.61 -16.60 0.44
C MET A 49 -3.43 -17.72 1.47
N HIS A 50 -4.48 -18.08 2.21
CA HIS A 50 -4.45 -19.24 3.10
C HIS A 50 -4.12 -20.55 2.35
N ALA A 51 -4.62 -20.72 1.12
CA ALA A 51 -4.28 -21.87 0.30
C ALA A 51 -2.79 -21.86 -0.14
N LEU A 52 -2.24 -20.69 -0.47
CA LEU A 52 -0.81 -20.53 -0.79
C LEU A 52 0.07 -20.80 0.44
N GLU A 53 -0.26 -20.25 1.59
CA GLU A 53 0.50 -20.42 2.85
C GLU A 53 0.41 -21.86 3.38
N GLY A 54 -0.71 -22.54 3.19
CA GLY A 54 -0.86 -23.97 3.48
C GLY A 54 0.04 -24.85 2.60
N SER A 55 0.49 -24.35 1.45
CA SER A 55 1.40 -25.07 0.55
C SER A 55 2.85 -24.99 1.03
N ARG A 56 3.42 -26.15 1.37
CA ARG A 56 4.85 -26.29 1.68
C ARG A 56 5.77 -25.80 0.55
N ILE A 57 5.30 -25.86 -0.69
CA ILE A 57 6.04 -25.41 -1.87
C ILE A 57 6.17 -23.89 -1.85
N PHE A 58 5.05 -23.17 -1.74
CA PHE A 58 5.05 -21.70 -1.75
C PHE A 58 5.73 -21.11 -0.53
N THR A 59 5.52 -21.67 0.66
CA THR A 59 6.23 -21.22 1.88
C THR A 59 7.73 -21.49 1.82
N GLY A 60 8.17 -22.55 1.15
CA GLY A 60 9.59 -22.82 0.88
C GLY A 60 10.19 -21.83 -0.13
N LEU A 61 9.45 -21.53 -1.20
CA LEU A 61 9.84 -20.55 -2.21
C LEU A 61 9.91 -19.13 -1.64
N ALA A 62 8.85 -18.68 -0.95
CA ALA A 62 8.81 -17.38 -0.28
C ALA A 62 10.03 -17.18 0.61
N ARG A 63 10.39 -18.18 1.44
CA ARG A 63 11.60 -18.14 2.28
C ARG A 63 12.91 -18.01 1.49
N ARG A 64 13.03 -18.61 0.31
CA ARG A 64 14.22 -18.46 -0.54
C ARG A 64 14.25 -17.10 -1.24
N PHE A 65 13.10 -16.52 -1.56
CA PHE A 65 13.03 -15.21 -2.23
C PHE A 65 13.10 -14.03 -1.28
N ILE A 66 12.79 -14.23 0.01
CA ILE A 66 13.22 -13.33 1.10
C ILE A 66 14.76 -13.17 1.09
N SER A 67 15.51 -14.14 0.56
CA SER A 67 16.98 -14.04 0.41
C SER A 67 17.43 -13.20 -0.81
N GLY A 68 17.19 -11.89 -0.74
CA GLY A 68 18.09 -10.79 -1.12
C GLY A 68 18.53 -10.58 -2.59
N LYS A 69 18.76 -11.60 -3.43
CA LYS A 69 19.47 -11.40 -4.72
C LYS A 69 18.70 -10.53 -5.72
N ARG A 70 17.39 -10.73 -5.84
CA ARG A 70 16.54 -9.92 -6.74
C ARG A 70 16.40 -8.50 -6.21
N ASP A 71 16.15 -8.36 -4.92
CA ASP A 71 16.03 -7.07 -4.25
C ASP A 71 17.33 -6.27 -4.35
N GLU A 72 18.48 -6.92 -4.18
CA GLU A 72 19.78 -6.31 -4.35
C GLU A 72 20.01 -5.83 -5.79
N MET A 73 19.62 -6.64 -6.79
CA MET A 73 19.68 -6.25 -8.20
C MET A 73 18.81 -5.02 -8.48
N LEU A 74 17.57 -5.00 -8.00
CA LEU A 74 16.65 -3.86 -8.18
C LEU A 74 17.16 -2.61 -7.44
N ARG A 75 17.68 -2.77 -6.22
CA ARG A 75 18.26 -1.67 -5.44
C ARG A 75 19.49 -1.07 -6.10
N ARG A 76 20.36 -1.89 -6.70
CA ARG A 76 21.49 -1.40 -7.52
C ARG A 76 20.98 -0.63 -8.73
N TRP A 77 20.00 -1.18 -9.46
CA TRP A 77 19.40 -0.51 -10.60
C TRP A 77 18.79 0.85 -10.23
N LEU A 78 18.13 0.95 -9.07
CA LEU A 78 17.62 2.22 -8.54
C LEU A 78 18.74 3.21 -8.23
N GLY A 79 19.84 2.77 -7.64
CA GLY A 79 20.99 3.62 -7.33
C GLY A 79 21.58 4.32 -8.55
N ASP A 80 21.52 3.67 -9.72
CA ASP A 80 22.08 4.20 -10.97
C ASP A 80 21.08 5.06 -11.78
N ARG A 81 19.78 4.80 -11.66
CA ARG A 81 18.76 5.28 -12.63
C ARG A 81 17.52 5.92 -12.03
N ALA A 82 17.39 5.93 -10.71
CA ALA A 82 16.21 6.46 -10.03
C ALA A 82 16.58 7.56 -9.03
N ARG A 83 15.65 8.49 -8.82
CA ARG A 83 15.78 9.54 -7.81
C ARG A 83 15.00 9.16 -6.57
N LEU A 84 15.68 9.11 -5.43
CA LEU A 84 15.03 9.00 -4.12
C LEU A 84 14.17 10.24 -3.87
N VAL A 85 12.91 10.03 -3.48
CA VAL A 85 11.96 11.09 -3.18
C VAL A 85 12.31 11.73 -1.84
N GLU A 86 12.52 13.05 -1.85
CA GLU A 86 12.83 13.83 -0.66
C GLU A 86 11.64 13.90 0.29
N GLN A 87 11.91 13.87 1.59
CA GLN A 87 10.84 13.89 2.60
C GLN A 87 10.06 15.19 2.69
N SER A 88 10.61 16.28 2.15
CA SER A 88 9.97 17.59 2.02
C SER A 88 9.09 17.70 0.78
N SER A 89 9.11 16.71 -0.12
CA SER A 89 8.35 16.75 -1.36
C SER A 89 6.86 16.51 -1.12
N LYS A 90 6.02 17.08 -2.00
CA LYS A 90 4.57 16.85 -2.00
C LYS A 90 4.21 15.37 -2.15
N LEU A 91 4.95 14.62 -2.96
CA LEU A 91 4.75 13.19 -3.14
C LEU A 91 4.99 12.42 -1.83
N TYR A 92 6.01 12.80 -1.06
CA TYR A 92 6.25 12.16 0.24
C TYR A 92 5.17 12.50 1.28
N GLU A 93 4.58 13.70 1.22
CA GLU A 93 3.40 14.04 2.03
C GLU A 93 2.20 13.14 1.69
N ILE A 94 1.95 12.88 0.40
CA ILE A 94 0.92 11.92 -0.04
C ILE A 94 1.21 10.53 0.53
N VAL A 95 2.45 10.04 0.40
CA VAL A 95 2.86 8.72 0.93
C VAL A 95 2.63 8.63 2.45
N LYS A 96 3.03 9.65 3.21
CA LYS A 96 2.79 9.72 4.65
C LYS A 96 1.30 9.69 4.98
N ARG A 97 0.48 10.45 4.25
CA ARG A 97 -0.97 10.52 4.46
C ARG A 97 -1.64 9.17 4.17
N CYS A 98 -1.31 8.54 3.04
CA CYS A 98 -1.82 7.22 2.68
C CYS A 98 -1.42 6.17 3.73
N GLY A 99 -0.15 6.12 4.12
CA GLY A 99 0.32 5.18 5.14
C GLY A 99 -0.24 5.45 6.54
N TRP A 100 -0.55 6.71 6.85
CA TRP A 100 -1.28 7.05 8.08
C TRP A 100 -2.70 6.47 8.08
N ILE A 101 -3.48 6.73 7.03
CA ILE A 101 -4.86 6.26 6.90
C ILE A 101 -4.92 4.73 6.87
N LEU A 102 -4.05 4.09 6.09
CA LEU A 102 -3.99 2.62 5.94
C LEU A 102 -3.43 1.88 7.15
N GLY A 103 -2.98 2.59 8.20
CA GLY A 103 -2.40 1.90 9.36
C GLY A 103 -1.06 1.23 9.07
N VAL A 104 -0.28 1.72 8.08
CA VAL A 104 1.01 1.13 7.71
C VAL A 104 2.03 1.34 8.85
N GLU A 105 2.76 0.29 9.19
CA GLU A 105 3.75 0.30 10.28
C GLU A 105 5.08 0.93 9.86
N ARG A 106 5.48 0.78 8.60
CA ARG A 106 6.71 1.34 8.05
C ARG A 106 6.47 1.80 6.61
N LEU A 107 6.77 3.06 6.32
CA LEU A 107 6.67 3.55 4.95
C LEU A 107 7.79 2.96 4.07
N PRO A 108 7.50 2.61 2.81
CA PRO A 108 8.53 2.18 1.87
C PRO A 108 9.50 3.31 1.54
N GLU A 109 10.65 2.98 0.96
CA GLU A 109 11.45 3.99 0.25
C GLU A 109 10.71 4.33 -1.03
N VAL A 110 10.71 5.59 -1.43
CA VAL A 110 9.97 6.02 -2.62
C VAL A 110 10.97 6.54 -3.63
N TYR A 111 10.94 5.98 -4.83
CA TYR A 111 11.81 6.37 -5.94
C TYR A 111 10.96 6.80 -7.12
N VAL A 112 11.44 7.81 -7.85
CA VAL A 112 10.93 8.18 -9.17
C VAL A 112 11.97 7.79 -10.22
N ALA A 113 11.55 7.07 -11.25
CA ALA A 113 12.45 6.53 -12.27
C ALA A 113 11.83 6.62 -13.67
N GLY A 114 12.66 6.45 -14.71
CA GLY A 114 12.16 6.13 -16.05
C GLY A 114 12.08 4.62 -16.24
N LEU A 115 10.87 4.09 -16.33
CA LEU A 115 10.59 2.68 -16.59
C LEU A 115 10.41 2.44 -18.11
N PRO A 116 10.42 1.19 -18.59
CA PRO A 116 10.09 0.90 -19.99
C PRO A 116 8.68 1.38 -20.36
N GLU A 117 7.71 1.12 -19.49
CA GLU A 117 6.30 1.50 -19.66
C GLU A 117 5.81 2.34 -18.47
N PRO A 118 4.85 3.28 -18.65
CA PRO A 118 4.26 4.04 -17.55
C PRO A 118 3.64 3.10 -16.52
N ASN A 119 4.23 3.04 -15.32
CA ASN A 119 3.76 2.16 -14.26
C ASN A 119 4.23 2.64 -12.87
N ALA A 120 3.68 2.05 -11.82
CA ALA A 120 4.26 2.05 -10.49
C ALA A 120 4.22 0.63 -9.92
N PHE A 121 5.14 0.31 -9.03
CA PHE A 121 5.15 -0.99 -8.37
C PHE A 121 5.89 -0.92 -7.04
N THR A 122 5.56 -1.86 -6.17
CA THR A 122 6.24 -2.06 -4.90
C THR A 122 6.92 -3.43 -4.85
N PHE A 123 8.14 -3.47 -4.32
CA PHE A 123 8.89 -4.71 -4.12
C PHE A 123 9.62 -4.70 -2.77
N GLY A 124 10.23 -5.84 -2.43
CA GLY A 124 10.92 -6.07 -1.17
C GLY A 124 10.10 -6.95 -0.22
N ASP A 125 10.42 -6.83 1.07
CA ASP A 125 9.71 -7.48 2.16
C ASP A 125 8.96 -6.46 3.04
N ASP A 126 8.22 -6.95 4.03
CA ASP A 126 7.42 -6.12 4.94
C ASP A 126 8.25 -5.09 5.72
N ASP A 127 9.55 -5.34 5.90
CA ASP A 127 10.46 -4.48 6.63
C ASP A 127 11.21 -3.51 5.72
N ASN A 128 11.43 -3.84 4.45
CA ASN A 128 12.31 -3.11 3.53
C ASN A 128 11.65 -2.86 2.18
N ALA A 129 10.33 -2.60 2.19
CA ALA A 129 9.57 -2.26 1.01
C ALA A 129 10.12 -1.01 0.28
N VAL A 130 10.03 -1.04 -1.04
CA VAL A 130 10.42 0.04 -1.95
C VAL A 130 9.31 0.24 -2.97
N LEU A 131 8.80 1.46 -3.04
CA LEU A 131 7.84 1.94 -4.03
C LEU A 131 8.59 2.68 -5.14
N VAL A 132 8.37 2.28 -6.38
CA VAL A 132 8.93 2.92 -7.57
C VAL A 132 7.78 3.46 -8.41
N ILE A 133 7.86 4.73 -8.80
CA ILE A 133 6.86 5.40 -9.63
C ILE A 133 7.54 5.93 -10.89
N ASP A 134 6.97 5.62 -12.06
CA ASP A 134 7.43 6.22 -13.31
C ASP A 134 7.08 7.71 -13.36
N TYR A 135 8.01 8.57 -13.80
CA TYR A 135 7.76 10.01 -13.86
C TYR A 135 6.57 10.38 -14.76
N ARG A 136 6.30 9.62 -15.84
CA ARG A 136 5.15 9.85 -16.74
C ARG A 136 3.82 9.63 -16.03
N MET A 137 3.78 8.77 -15.00
CA MET A 137 2.58 8.61 -14.17
C MET A 137 2.29 9.88 -13.37
N LEU A 138 3.32 10.57 -12.87
CA LEU A 138 3.15 11.82 -12.13
C LEU A 138 2.73 12.99 -13.05
N GLU A 139 3.03 12.90 -14.34
CA GLU A 139 2.60 13.87 -15.36
C GLU A 139 1.16 13.60 -15.85
N LEU A 140 0.78 12.32 -15.96
CA LEU A 140 -0.52 11.88 -16.50
C LEU A 140 -1.67 11.93 -15.47
N LEU A 141 -1.35 11.69 -14.20
CA LEU A 141 -2.33 11.57 -13.13
C LEU A 141 -2.59 12.90 -12.44
N THR A 142 -3.85 13.13 -12.08
CA THR A 142 -4.22 14.18 -11.13
C THR A 142 -3.69 13.86 -9.74
N GLU A 143 -3.61 14.84 -8.85
CA GLU A 143 -3.15 14.64 -7.47
C GLU A 143 -3.99 13.60 -6.69
N ASP A 144 -5.31 13.59 -6.91
CA ASP A 144 -6.21 12.60 -6.31
C ASP A 144 -5.92 11.18 -6.86
N GLU A 145 -5.61 11.06 -8.15
CA GLU A 145 -5.24 9.78 -8.78
C GLU A 145 -3.83 9.32 -8.36
N VAL A 146 -2.87 10.23 -8.17
CA VAL A 146 -1.56 9.91 -7.57
C VAL A 146 -1.76 9.42 -6.15
N THR A 147 -2.65 10.04 -5.39
CA THR A 147 -3.02 9.59 -4.03
C THR A 147 -3.63 8.19 -4.06
N ALA A 148 -4.53 7.91 -5.01
CA ALA A 148 -5.10 6.58 -5.22
C ALA A 148 -4.04 5.54 -5.59
N LEU A 149 -3.12 5.88 -6.51
CA LEU A 149 -2.02 5.01 -6.94
C LEU A 149 -1.10 4.67 -5.76
N VAL A 150 -0.66 5.67 -5.01
CA VAL A 150 0.18 5.45 -3.82
C VAL A 150 -0.56 4.64 -2.76
N ALA A 151 -1.85 4.90 -2.54
CA ALA A 151 -2.65 4.14 -1.59
C ALA A 151 -2.78 2.66 -2.01
N HIS A 152 -3.01 2.40 -3.29
CA HIS A 152 -3.06 1.04 -3.86
C HIS A 152 -1.75 0.27 -3.57
N GLU A 153 -0.61 0.87 -3.89
CA GLU A 153 0.70 0.29 -3.65
C GLU A 153 0.99 0.07 -2.15
N LEU A 154 0.64 1.02 -1.29
CA LEU A 154 0.79 0.86 0.15
C LEU A 154 -0.16 -0.17 0.75
N THR A 155 -1.30 -0.45 0.11
CA THR A 155 -2.16 -1.55 0.52
C THR A 155 -1.48 -2.91 0.29
N HIS A 156 -0.72 -3.08 -0.80
CA HIS A 156 0.10 -4.29 -0.98
C HIS A 156 1.16 -4.45 0.12
N VAL A 157 1.77 -3.35 0.58
CA VAL A 157 2.67 -3.37 1.75
C VAL A 157 1.91 -3.78 3.00
N LYS A 158 0.75 -3.15 3.27
CA LYS A 158 -0.06 -3.41 4.47
C LYS A 158 -0.56 -4.85 4.54
N SER A 159 -0.92 -5.42 3.40
CA SER A 159 -1.43 -6.79 3.27
C SER A 159 -0.35 -7.84 3.03
N ARG A 160 0.94 -7.46 3.06
CA ARG A 160 2.09 -8.38 2.90
C ARG A 160 2.13 -9.13 1.57
N HIS A 161 1.69 -8.48 0.50
CA HIS A 161 1.57 -9.09 -0.83
C HIS A 161 2.92 -9.19 -1.59
N LEU A 162 3.93 -8.40 -1.20
CA LEU A 162 5.14 -8.15 -2.02
C LEU A 162 5.94 -9.41 -2.39
N ILE A 163 6.13 -10.33 -1.43
CA ILE A 163 6.90 -11.56 -1.65
C ILE A 163 6.17 -12.47 -2.64
N TYR A 164 4.85 -12.59 -2.51
CA TYR A 164 4.04 -13.45 -3.38
C TYR A 164 3.81 -12.83 -4.77
N HIS A 165 3.74 -11.50 -4.87
CA HIS A 165 3.81 -10.78 -6.14
C HIS A 165 5.11 -11.06 -6.89
N THR A 166 6.23 -11.04 -6.18
CA THR A 166 7.55 -11.41 -6.74
C THR A 166 7.55 -12.83 -7.29
N LEU A 167 6.95 -13.80 -6.58
CA LEU A 167 6.79 -15.17 -7.06
C LEU A 167 5.90 -15.25 -8.30
N ALA A 168 4.78 -14.50 -8.31
CA ALA A 168 3.82 -14.48 -9.42
C ALA A 168 4.47 -13.99 -10.72
N GLU A 169 5.21 -12.89 -10.64
CA GLU A 169 5.91 -12.30 -11.78
C GLU A 169 6.98 -13.25 -12.36
N LEU A 170 7.74 -13.93 -11.50
CA LEU A 170 8.76 -14.89 -11.95
C LEU A 170 8.13 -16.09 -12.66
N MET A 171 7.05 -16.65 -12.10
CA MET A 171 6.31 -17.74 -12.74
C MET A 171 5.71 -17.31 -14.09
N LEU A 172 5.24 -16.05 -14.21
CA LEU A 172 4.72 -15.51 -15.46
C LEU A 172 5.79 -15.42 -16.55
N ARG A 173 7.01 -15.02 -16.19
CA ARG A 173 8.17 -14.96 -17.10
C ARG A 173 8.72 -16.32 -17.51
N GLY A 174 8.06 -17.41 -17.12
CA GLY A 174 8.49 -18.77 -17.44
C GLY A 174 9.72 -19.21 -16.64
N VAL A 175 10.03 -18.52 -15.53
CA VAL A 175 11.06 -19.01 -14.61
C VAL A 175 10.46 -20.17 -13.84
N ASP A 176 10.94 -21.38 -14.13
CA ASP A 176 10.58 -22.58 -13.38
C ASP A 176 11.17 -22.55 -11.98
N ILE A 177 10.54 -21.78 -11.09
CA ILE A 177 10.95 -21.68 -9.68
C ILE A 177 10.75 -22.99 -8.92
N VAL A 178 9.97 -23.92 -9.47
CA VAL A 178 9.60 -25.20 -8.85
C VAL A 178 10.33 -26.41 -9.43
N ALA A 179 10.88 -26.33 -10.65
CA ALA A 179 11.62 -27.43 -11.27
C ALA A 179 12.83 -27.90 -10.43
N PRO A 180 13.60 -27.01 -9.77
CA PRO A 180 14.68 -27.43 -8.88
C PRO A 180 14.23 -28.16 -7.61
N ILE A 181 12.93 -28.12 -7.27
CA ILE A 181 12.37 -28.70 -6.04
C ILE A 181 11.62 -30.00 -6.34
N LEU A 182 10.89 -30.08 -7.45
CA LEU A 182 9.92 -31.16 -7.71
C LEU A 182 10.19 -31.97 -8.98
N GLY A 183 11.12 -31.57 -9.85
CA GLY A 183 11.55 -32.36 -11.01
C GLY A 183 10.48 -32.65 -12.09
N VAL A 184 9.28 -32.06 -12.02
CA VAL A 184 8.16 -32.35 -12.94
C VAL A 184 7.41 -31.07 -13.35
N GLY A 185 7.26 -30.84 -14.65
CA GLY A 185 6.67 -29.63 -15.24
C GLY A 185 5.13 -29.52 -15.22
N VAL A 186 4.38 -30.56 -14.83
CA VAL A 186 2.89 -30.49 -14.77
C VAL A 186 2.40 -29.83 -13.48
N VAL A 187 3.14 -30.00 -12.38
CA VAL A 187 2.81 -29.38 -11.08
C VAL A 187 2.93 -27.85 -11.14
N THR A 188 3.75 -27.32 -12.04
CA THR A 188 3.97 -25.86 -12.18
C THR A 188 2.74 -25.15 -12.72
N ALA A 189 1.94 -25.77 -13.60
CA ALA A 189 0.76 -25.15 -14.21
C ALA A 189 -0.36 -24.87 -13.19
N SER A 190 -0.73 -25.86 -12.37
CA SER A 190 -1.78 -25.70 -11.35
C SER A 190 -1.36 -24.71 -10.26
N LEU A 191 -0.10 -24.75 -9.84
CA LEU A 191 0.46 -23.79 -8.88
C LEU A 191 0.47 -22.37 -9.47
N ARG A 192 0.85 -22.23 -10.74
CA ARG A 192 0.80 -20.96 -11.46
C ARG A 192 -0.62 -20.43 -11.52
N MET A 193 -1.62 -21.26 -11.81
CA MET A 193 -3.02 -20.84 -11.85
C MET A 193 -3.52 -20.38 -10.48
N LEU A 194 -3.18 -21.10 -9.41
CA LEU A 194 -3.52 -20.68 -8.04
C LEU A 194 -2.89 -19.33 -7.69
N LEU A 195 -1.60 -19.15 -8.02
CA LEU A 195 -0.88 -17.91 -7.75
C LEU A 195 -1.43 -16.74 -8.57
N LEU A 196 -1.83 -16.97 -9.82
CA LEU A 196 -2.46 -15.95 -10.66
C LEU A 196 -3.88 -15.61 -10.22
N ALA A 197 -4.63 -16.59 -9.73
CA ALA A 197 -5.94 -16.34 -9.13
C ALA A 197 -5.80 -15.45 -7.88
N TRP A 198 -4.89 -15.83 -6.97
CA TRP A 198 -4.55 -15.01 -5.81
C TRP A 198 -4.08 -13.60 -6.21
N HIS A 199 -3.17 -13.49 -7.17
CA HIS A 199 -2.65 -12.19 -7.63
C HIS A 199 -3.80 -11.26 -8.06
N ARG A 200 -4.76 -11.77 -8.84
CA ARG A 200 -5.93 -10.98 -9.28
C ARG A 200 -6.82 -10.56 -8.11
N ASP A 201 -7.00 -11.40 -7.11
CA ASP A 201 -7.80 -11.07 -5.94
C ASP A 201 -7.09 -10.06 -5.02
N SER A 202 -5.75 -10.14 -4.92
CA SER A 202 -4.92 -9.18 -4.19
C SER A 202 -5.04 -7.74 -4.72
N GLU A 203 -5.27 -7.59 -6.03
CA GLU A 203 -5.53 -6.29 -6.68
C GLU A 203 -6.85 -5.67 -6.22
N VAL A 204 -7.86 -6.50 -5.95
CA VAL A 204 -9.15 -6.04 -5.43
C VAL A 204 -8.98 -5.54 -4.00
N THR A 205 -8.21 -6.26 -3.17
CA THR A 205 -7.85 -5.78 -1.83
C THR A 205 -7.15 -4.42 -1.90
N ALA A 206 -6.21 -4.25 -2.82
CA ALA A 206 -5.51 -2.99 -3.02
C ALA A 206 -6.41 -1.86 -3.53
N ASP A 207 -7.37 -2.14 -4.43
CA ASP A 207 -8.41 -1.19 -4.82
C ASP A 207 -9.29 -0.74 -3.66
N ARG A 208 -9.69 -1.68 -2.80
CA ARG A 208 -10.51 -1.38 -1.61
C ARG A 208 -9.75 -0.48 -0.63
N GLY A 209 -8.47 -0.78 -0.38
CA GLY A 209 -7.60 0.06 0.44
C GLY A 209 -7.40 1.45 -0.17
N ALA A 210 -7.14 1.55 -1.48
CA ALA A 210 -7.05 2.82 -2.17
C ALA A 210 -8.34 3.64 -2.07
N LEU A 211 -9.50 3.00 -2.23
CA LEU A 211 -10.81 3.63 -2.12
C LEU A 211 -11.06 4.19 -0.71
N LEU A 212 -10.62 3.52 0.35
CA LEU A 212 -10.73 4.04 1.72
C LEU A 212 -9.89 5.30 1.96
N VAL A 213 -8.77 5.45 1.24
CA VAL A 213 -7.94 6.64 1.32
C VAL A 213 -8.55 7.80 0.55
N VAL A 214 -8.97 7.59 -0.71
CA VAL A 214 -9.47 8.69 -1.55
C VAL A 214 -10.96 8.97 -1.39
N GLN A 215 -11.73 7.98 -0.94
CA GLN A 215 -13.19 8.01 -0.71
C GLN A 215 -14.02 8.49 -1.92
N LYS A 216 -13.43 8.41 -3.12
CA LYS A 216 -14.03 8.84 -4.39
C LYS A 216 -13.90 7.70 -5.41
N PRO A 217 -14.96 6.93 -5.67
CA PRO A 217 -14.89 5.80 -6.60
C PRO A 217 -14.51 6.24 -8.02
N ASP A 218 -14.90 7.44 -8.44
CA ASP A 218 -14.61 7.94 -9.79
C ASP A 218 -13.13 8.31 -9.98
N VAL A 219 -12.43 8.72 -8.92
CA VAL A 219 -10.96 8.91 -8.95
C VAL A 219 -10.27 7.57 -9.23
N LEU A 220 -10.68 6.51 -8.52
CA LEU A 220 -10.09 5.19 -8.69
C LEU A 220 -10.41 4.61 -10.08
N LYS A 221 -11.63 4.82 -10.60
CA LYS A 221 -11.99 4.45 -11.98
C LYS A 221 -11.12 5.19 -13.01
N GLY A 222 -10.91 6.50 -12.82
CA GLY A 222 -10.05 7.32 -13.69
C GLY A 222 -8.61 6.79 -13.72
N LEU A 223 -8.05 6.50 -12.54
CA LEU A 223 -6.74 5.87 -12.42
C LEU A 223 -6.67 4.54 -13.18
N LEU A 224 -7.61 3.62 -12.94
CA LEU A 224 -7.62 2.31 -13.60
C LEU A 224 -7.78 2.43 -15.11
N ALA A 225 -8.56 3.39 -15.61
CA ALA A 225 -8.74 3.61 -17.03
C ALA A 225 -7.44 4.05 -17.72
N LYS A 226 -6.67 4.92 -17.06
CA LYS A 226 -5.35 5.38 -17.53
C LYS A 226 -4.30 4.27 -17.48
N LEU A 227 -4.27 3.48 -16.40
CA LEU A 227 -3.34 2.35 -16.27
C LEU A 227 -3.60 1.22 -17.28
N THR A 228 -4.85 0.98 -17.64
CA THR A 228 -5.22 -0.12 -18.55
C THR A 228 -5.23 0.29 -20.03
N GLY A 229 -5.06 1.58 -20.32
CA GLY A 229 -5.26 2.14 -21.67
C GLY A 229 -6.72 2.08 -22.14
N ALA A 230 -7.68 1.83 -21.23
CA ALA A 230 -9.10 1.75 -21.54
C ALA A 230 -9.70 3.09 -22.00
N ALA A 231 -8.99 4.20 -21.76
CA ALA A 231 -9.32 5.51 -22.30
C ALA A 231 -9.19 5.57 -23.86
N ASP A 232 -8.35 4.72 -24.46
CA ASP A 232 -7.97 4.81 -25.88
C ASP A 232 -8.55 3.68 -26.77
N GLY A 233 -9.50 2.89 -26.26
CA GLY A 233 -10.19 1.87 -27.08
C GLY A 233 -9.32 0.70 -27.57
N GLY A 234 -8.10 0.55 -27.05
CA GLY A 234 -7.18 -0.51 -27.44
C GLY A 234 -7.58 -1.89 -26.91
N LYS A 235 -7.84 -2.84 -27.82
CA LYS A 235 -7.88 -4.27 -27.48
C LYS A 235 -6.45 -4.75 -27.19
N VAL A 236 -6.14 -5.04 -25.94
CA VAL A 236 -4.90 -5.74 -25.59
C VAL A 236 -5.26 -7.12 -25.06
N GLU A 237 -4.64 -8.15 -25.64
CA GLU A 237 -4.85 -9.56 -25.29
C GLU A 237 -4.77 -9.79 -23.77
N GLU A 238 -5.86 -10.35 -23.27
CA GLU A 238 -6.28 -10.34 -21.86
C GLU A 238 -5.64 -11.47 -21.04
N LEU A 239 -5.09 -12.49 -21.71
CA LEU A 239 -4.69 -13.75 -21.08
C LEU A 239 -3.38 -13.65 -20.26
N PHE A 240 -2.53 -12.65 -20.54
CA PHE A 240 -1.19 -12.52 -19.96
C PHE A 240 -0.96 -11.23 -19.16
N LYS A 241 -1.99 -10.39 -18.97
CA LYS A 241 -1.90 -9.23 -18.06
C LYS A 241 -2.04 -9.71 -16.61
N THR A 242 -1.11 -9.27 -15.75
CA THR A 242 -1.10 -9.52 -14.29
C THR A 242 -2.30 -8.90 -13.59
N HIS A 243 -2.84 -7.81 -14.14
CA HIS A 243 -3.99 -7.11 -13.57
C HIS A 243 -5.32 -7.64 -14.15
N PRO A 244 -6.35 -7.84 -13.31
CA PRO A 244 -7.67 -8.26 -13.78
C PRO A 244 -8.34 -7.20 -14.67
N ASN A 245 -9.35 -7.64 -15.44
CA ASN A 245 -10.10 -6.78 -16.36
C ASN A 245 -10.63 -5.52 -15.66
N PHE A 246 -10.40 -4.36 -16.28
CA PHE A 246 -10.88 -3.04 -15.85
C PHE A 246 -12.34 -3.05 -15.38
N ARG A 247 -13.26 -3.61 -16.18
CA ARG A 247 -14.69 -3.68 -15.88
C ARG A 247 -14.95 -4.42 -14.57
N SER A 248 -14.32 -5.58 -14.39
CA SER A 248 -14.49 -6.39 -13.18
C SER A 248 -13.98 -5.66 -11.93
N ARG A 249 -12.84 -4.96 -12.03
CA ARG A 249 -12.33 -4.14 -10.91
C ARG A 249 -13.29 -3.01 -10.56
N VAL A 250 -13.80 -2.30 -11.56
CA VAL A 250 -14.77 -1.20 -11.36
C VAL A 250 -16.06 -1.71 -10.71
N GLU A 251 -16.57 -2.88 -11.10
CA GLU A 251 -17.72 -3.51 -10.46
C GLU A 251 -17.44 -3.80 -8.97
N LYS A 252 -16.31 -4.43 -8.64
CA LYS A 252 -15.91 -4.74 -7.26
C LYS A 252 -15.68 -3.48 -6.40
N ILE A 253 -15.17 -2.40 -7.00
CA ILE A 253 -15.03 -1.09 -6.34
C ILE A 253 -16.41 -0.54 -5.95
N ASN A 254 -17.37 -0.54 -6.89
CA ASN A 254 -18.71 -0.05 -6.64
C ASN A 254 -19.48 -0.90 -5.64
N GLU A 255 -19.26 -2.22 -5.66
CA GLU A 255 -19.81 -3.15 -4.66
C GLU A 255 -19.31 -2.80 -3.26
N PHE A 256 -17.99 -2.70 -3.09
CA PHE A 256 -17.38 -2.35 -1.79
C PHE A 256 -17.82 -0.97 -1.32
N TYR A 257 -17.83 0.05 -2.18
CA TYR A 257 -18.26 1.41 -1.81
C TYR A 257 -19.67 1.48 -1.20
N LYS A 258 -20.57 0.59 -1.64
CA LYS A 258 -21.95 0.51 -1.16
C LYS A 258 -22.12 -0.42 0.04
N SER A 259 -21.07 -1.11 0.45
CA SER A 259 -21.15 -2.19 1.42
C SER A 259 -21.09 -1.68 2.86
N PRO A 260 -21.68 -2.41 3.83
CA PRO A 260 -21.53 -2.11 5.25
C PRO A 260 -20.07 -2.09 5.73
N GLU A 261 -19.21 -2.91 5.14
CA GLU A 261 -17.76 -2.99 5.41
C GLU A 261 -17.10 -1.64 5.16
N TYR A 262 -17.34 -1.03 3.99
CA TYR A 262 -16.79 0.28 3.65
C TYR A 262 -17.25 1.35 4.63
N ILE A 263 -18.54 1.38 4.97
CA ILE A 263 -19.09 2.35 5.94
C ILE A 263 -18.41 2.18 7.31
N ARG A 264 -18.21 0.94 7.78
CA ARG A 264 -17.50 0.67 9.04
C ARG A 264 -16.05 1.15 9.00
N ALA A 265 -15.34 0.85 7.92
CA ALA A 265 -13.94 1.25 7.73
C ALA A 265 -13.78 2.78 7.66
N VAL A 266 -14.64 3.48 6.91
CA VAL A 266 -14.64 4.96 6.85
C VAL A 266 -14.93 5.58 8.22
N ASN A 267 -15.89 5.04 8.97
CA ASN A 267 -16.16 5.50 10.34
C ASN A 267 -14.95 5.28 11.27
N LYS A 268 -14.19 4.21 11.06
CA LYS A 268 -12.94 3.93 11.77
C LYS A 268 -11.91 5.05 11.53
N ILE A 269 -11.67 5.39 10.25
CA ILE A 269 -10.77 6.46 9.82
C ILE A 269 -11.19 7.79 10.46
N ARG A 270 -12.49 8.15 10.35
CA ARG A 270 -13.02 9.39 10.92
C ARG A 270 -12.80 9.49 12.43
N ARG A 271 -13.10 8.42 13.17
CA ARG A 271 -12.87 8.37 14.64
C ARG A 271 -11.39 8.53 14.98
N ARG A 272 -10.49 7.97 14.16
CA ARG A 272 -9.04 8.12 14.34
C ARG A 272 -8.60 9.57 14.13
N GLU A 273 -9.12 10.25 13.12
CA GLU A 273 -8.86 11.67 12.88
C GLU A 273 -9.38 12.55 14.01
N GLU A 274 -10.61 12.30 14.49
CA GLU A 274 -11.21 12.99 15.64
C GLU A 274 -10.34 12.79 16.90
N LEU A 275 -9.91 11.55 17.18
CA LEU A 275 -9.01 11.25 18.29
C LEU A 275 -7.66 11.98 18.16
N ASN A 276 -7.07 11.99 16.97
CA ASN A 276 -5.79 12.68 16.74
C ASN A 276 -5.92 14.19 16.92
N GLN A 277 -7.04 14.79 16.49
CA GLN A 277 -7.33 16.20 16.74
C GLN A 277 -7.56 16.48 18.23
N ALA A 278 -8.26 15.58 18.93
CA ALA A 278 -8.51 15.71 20.37
C ALA A 278 -7.21 15.65 21.19
N LEU A 279 -6.25 14.81 20.77
CA LEU A 279 -4.94 14.64 21.40
C LEU A 279 -3.89 15.66 20.93
N ALA A 280 -4.23 16.57 20.02
CA ALA A 280 -3.30 17.61 19.58
C ALA A 280 -2.92 18.54 20.76
N PRO A 281 -1.68 19.07 20.80
CA PRO A 281 -1.25 20.02 21.83
C PRO A 281 -1.85 21.42 21.66
N LEU A 282 -2.77 21.60 20.70
CA LEU A 282 -3.48 22.84 20.41
C LEU A 282 -4.99 22.57 20.43
N CYS A 283 -5.77 23.52 20.96
CA CYS A 283 -7.22 23.44 20.95
C CYS A 283 -7.77 23.47 19.52
N ARG A 284 -8.65 22.53 19.17
CA ARG A 284 -9.22 22.48 17.80
C ARG A 284 -10.06 23.71 17.45
N PHE A 285 -10.63 24.40 18.45
CA PHE A 285 -11.50 25.58 18.28
C PHE A 285 -10.76 26.91 18.34
N CYS A 286 -10.12 27.22 19.46
CA CYS A 286 -9.46 28.53 19.67
C CYS A 286 -7.97 28.54 19.34
N LYS A 287 -7.37 27.38 18.99
CA LYS A 287 -5.95 27.20 18.64
C LYS A 287 -4.95 27.49 19.77
N GLU A 288 -5.42 27.82 20.97
CA GLU A 288 -4.57 27.96 22.16
C GLU A 288 -3.91 26.63 22.57
N PRO A 289 -2.69 26.65 23.12
CA PRO A 289 -2.02 25.46 23.64
C PRO A 289 -2.83 24.74 24.72
N LYS A 290 -2.77 23.41 24.73
CA LYS A 290 -3.37 22.57 25.77
C LYS A 290 -2.48 21.35 26.09
N PRO A 291 -2.50 20.82 27.32
CA PRO A 291 -1.97 19.49 27.60
C PRO A 291 -2.64 18.43 26.71
N VAL A 292 -1.89 17.42 26.30
CA VAL A 292 -2.39 16.35 25.42
C VAL A 292 -3.48 15.53 26.12
N GLU A 293 -3.36 15.38 27.43
CA GLU A 293 -4.27 14.66 28.32
C GLU A 293 -5.53 15.47 28.68
N ALA A 294 -5.58 16.77 28.33
CA ALA A 294 -6.70 17.63 28.65
C ALA A 294 -7.86 17.44 27.65
N PHE A 295 -8.95 16.83 28.13
CA PHE A 295 -10.20 16.66 27.38
C PHE A 295 -10.97 17.97 27.17
N PHE A 296 -10.75 18.98 28.01
CA PHE A 296 -11.32 20.32 27.87
C PHE A 296 -10.19 21.33 27.69
N CYS A 297 -10.38 22.29 26.78
CA CYS A 297 -9.40 23.36 26.59
C CYS A 297 -9.38 24.29 27.81
N PRO A 298 -8.22 24.53 28.45
CA PRO A 298 -8.14 25.45 29.60
C PRO A 298 -8.55 26.88 29.25
N SER A 299 -8.29 27.33 28.03
CA SER A 299 -8.55 28.71 27.60
C SER A 299 -10.00 28.98 27.20
N CYS A 300 -10.71 28.00 26.60
CA CYS A 300 -12.08 28.21 26.11
C CYS A 300 -13.13 27.24 26.68
N GLY A 301 -12.74 26.30 27.54
CA GLY A 301 -13.63 25.35 28.21
C GLY A 301 -14.30 24.31 27.31
N ARG A 302 -14.04 24.30 26.00
CA ARG A 302 -14.70 23.37 25.05
C ARG A 302 -14.10 21.97 25.11
N SER A 303 -14.97 20.95 25.07
CA SER A 303 -14.59 19.54 24.88
C SER A 303 -13.78 19.37 23.59
N GLN A 304 -12.68 18.63 23.65
CA GLN A 304 -11.83 18.32 22.50
C GLN A 304 -12.21 16.99 21.83
N LEU A 305 -12.95 16.14 22.55
CA LEU A 305 -13.65 14.96 22.04
C LEU A 305 -14.91 15.40 21.29
#